data_AF-A0A2R6BYV0-F1
#
_entry.id   AF-A0A2R6BYV0-F1
#
_cell.length_a   1.000
_cell.length_b   1.000
_cell.length_c   1.000
_cell.angle_alpha   90.00
_cell.angle_beta   90.00
_cell.angle_gamma   90.00
#
_symmetry.space_group_name_H-M   'P 1'
#
loop_
_entity.id
_entity.type
_entity.pdbx_description
1 polymer ?
#
loop_
_entity_poly.entity_id
_entity_poly.type
_entity_poly.pdbx_seq_one_letter_code
_entity_poly.pdbx_strand_id
1 'polypeptide(L)'
;MSVKEEFLRLLKEDEEFRLAAAGLLGYSEIIKRLDENERNVQETIKEIKQLREDFNREIKQLREDFNREIKQLREDFNREIK
;
A
#
# COMPACT_ATOMS: atom_id res chain seq x y z
N MET A 1 45.54 -22.51 -0.95
CA MET A 1 44.13 -22.06 -0.89
C MET A 1 43.52 -22.31 -2.26
N SER A 2 42.35 -22.93 -2.34
CA SER A 2 41.66 -23.12 -3.62
C SER A 2 41.04 -21.80 -4.10
N VAL A 3 40.83 -21.66 -5.41
CA VAL A 3 40.15 -20.47 -5.99
C VAL A 3 38.78 -20.23 -5.35
N LYS A 4 38.04 -21.31 -5.05
CA LYS A 4 36.73 -21.22 -4.37
C LYS A 4 36.85 -20.64 -2.97
N GLU A 5 37.85 -21.07 -2.19
CA GLU A 5 38.09 -20.54 -0.84
C GLU A 5 38.46 -19.06 -0.87
N GLU A 6 39.33 -18.67 -1.80
CA GLU A 6 39.75 -17.28 -1.96
C GLU A 6 38.59 -16.38 -2.40
N PHE A 7 37.77 -16.84 -3.36
CA PHE A 7 36.57 -16.13 -3.80
C PHE A 7 35.57 -15.89 -2.66
N LEU A 8 35.29 -16.93 -1.84
CA LEU A 8 34.39 -16.80 -0.69
C LEU A 8 34.98 -15.92 0.42
N ARG A 9 36.30 -15.94 0.60
CA ARG A 9 37.00 -15.06 1.55
C ARG A 9 36.84 -13.60 1.14
N LEU A 10 37.12 -13.27 -0.13
CA LEU A 10 36.95 -11.91 -0.66
C LEU A 10 35.51 -11.42 -0.54
N LEU A 11 34.51 -12.24 -0.87
CA LEU A 11 33.10 -11.86 -0.67
C LEU A 11 32.74 -11.54 0.78
N LYS A 12 33.46 -12.09 1.77
CA LYS A 12 33.19 -11.87 3.20
C LYS A 12 33.98 -10.73 3.80
N GLU A 13 35.24 -10.58 3.41
CA GLU A 13 36.20 -9.67 4.03
C GLU A 13 36.34 -8.35 3.26
N ASP A 14 36.16 -8.37 1.94
CA ASP A 14 36.35 -7.23 1.06
C ASP A 14 34.99 -6.65 0.64
N GLU A 15 34.76 -5.38 0.96
CA GLU A 15 33.53 -4.68 0.62
C GLU A 15 33.47 -4.30 -0.86
N GLU A 16 34.57 -3.79 -1.41
CA GLU A 16 34.64 -3.33 -2.81
C GLU A 16 34.47 -4.51 -3.76
N PHE A 17 35.13 -5.65 -3.49
CA PHE A 17 34.96 -6.88 -4.27
C PHE A 17 33.51 -7.38 -4.24
N ARG A 18 32.87 -7.35 -3.06
CA ARG A 18 31.48 -7.79 -2.88
C ARG A 18 30.50 -6.90 -3.62
N LEU A 19 30.70 -5.58 -3.59
CA LEU A 19 29.88 -4.62 -4.32
C LEU A 19 30.07 -4.77 -5.84
N ALA A 20 31.31 -4.96 -6.31
CA ALA A 20 31.61 -5.22 -7.72
C ALA A 20 30.96 -6.52 -8.21
N ALA A 21 31.09 -7.60 -7.43
CA ALA A 21 30.43 -8.87 -7.72
C ALA A 21 28.90 -8.71 -7.74
N ALA A 22 28.33 -7.94 -6.81
CA ALA A 22 26.90 -7.68 -6.79
C ALA A 22 26.42 -6.88 -8.01
N GLY A 23 27.22 -5.92 -8.48
CA GLY A 23 26.97 -5.20 -9.73
C GLY A 23 26.98 -6.12 -10.95
N LEU A 24 27.99 -7.00 -11.06
CA LEU A 24 28.12 -7.97 -12.16
C LEU A 24 26.98 -9.01 -12.18
N LEU A 25 26.52 -9.41 -10.99
CA LEU A 25 25.38 -10.32 -10.84
C LEU A 25 24.02 -9.63 -11.03
N GLY A 26 24.00 -8.32 -11.30
CA GLY A 26 22.78 -7.57 -11.55
C GLY A 26 21.96 -7.23 -10.31
N TYR A 27 22.50 -7.40 -9.10
CA TYR A 27 21.78 -7.06 -7.86
C TYR A 27 21.45 -5.57 -7.78
N SER A 28 22.28 -4.69 -8.37
CA SER A 28 21.98 -3.25 -8.42
C SER A 28 20.67 -2.94 -9.16
N GLU A 29 20.35 -3.67 -10.22
CA GLU A 29 19.10 -3.51 -10.96
C GLU A 29 17.91 -4.08 -10.16
N ILE A 30 18.11 -5.21 -9.48
CA ILE A 30 17.10 -5.81 -8.60
C ILE A 30 16.73 -4.87 -7.45
N ILE A 31 17.73 -4.26 -6.79
CA ILE A 31 17.52 -3.31 -5.69
C ILE A 31 16.74 -2.09 -6.18
N LYS A 32 17.10 -1.51 -7.34
CA LYS A 32 16.36 -0.37 -7.92
C LYS A 32 14.89 -0.70 -8.17
N ARG A 33 14.61 -1.88 -8.75
CA ARG A 33 13.23 -2.34 -8.97
C ARG A 33 12.47 -2.59 -7.67
N LEU A 34 13.15 -3.06 -6.62
CA LEU A 34 12.55 -3.21 -5.30
C LEU A 34 12.21 -1.84 -4.69
N ASP A 35 13.09 -0.85 -4.79
CA ASP A 35 12.83 0.51 -4.32
C ASP A 35 11.66 1.16 -5.07
N GLU A 36 11.59 0.98 -6.40
CA GLU A 36 10.47 1.45 -7.23
C GLU A 36 9.16 0.76 -6.84
N ASN A 37 9.19 -0.57 -6.63
CA ASN A 37 8.03 -1.31 -6.18
C ASN A 37 7.58 -0.88 -4.78
N GLU A 38 8.51 -0.62 -3.86
CA GLU A 38 8.17 -0.10 -2.53
C GLU A 38 7.44 1.24 -2.64
N ARG A 39 7.94 2.17 -3.48
CA ARG A 39 7.26 3.44 -3.74
C ARG A 39 5.86 3.26 -4.31
N ASN A 40 5.71 2.38 -5.30
CA ASN A 40 4.41 2.09 -5.92
C ASN A 40 3.42 1.50 -4.90
N VAL A 41 3.89 0.62 -4.02
CA VAL A 41 3.08 0.05 -2.93
C VAL A 41 2.65 1.12 -1.94
N GLN A 42 3.55 2.04 -1.56
CA GLN A 42 3.20 3.15 -0.66
C GLN A 42 2.14 4.08 -1.26
N GLU A 43 2.25 4.44 -2.54
CA GLU A 43 1.24 5.26 -3.21
C GLU A 43 -0.10 4.52 -3.33
N THR A 44 -0.08 3.23 -3.67
CA THR A 44 -1.30 2.40 -3.70
C THR A 44 -1.98 2.36 -2.33
N ILE A 45 -1.22 2.18 -1.25
CA ILE A 45 -1.76 2.18 0.12
C ILE A 45 -2.40 3.52 0.46
N LYS A 46 -1.80 4.63 0.03
CA LYS A 46 -2.32 5.97 0.24
C LYS A 46 -3.65 6.18 -0.48
N GLU A 47 -3.75 5.78 -1.75
CA GLU A 47 -4.99 5.82 -2.53
C GLU A 47 -6.08 4.96 -1.89
N ILE A 48 -5.77 3.74 -1.43
CA ILE A 48 -6.71 2.86 -0.73
C ILE A 48 -7.25 3.52 0.56
N LYS A 49 -6.39 4.22 1.31
CA LYS A 49 -6.82 4.94 2.52
C LYS A 49 -7.79 6.07 2.17
N GLN A 50 -7.48 6.86 1.15
CA GLN A 50 -8.36 7.94 0.69
C GLN A 50 -9.71 7.41 0.23
N LEU A 51 -9.72 6.38 -0.63
CA LEU A 51 -10.96 5.74 -1.09
C LEU A 51 -11.78 5.19 0.08
N ARG A 52 -11.14 4.62 1.10
CA ARG A 52 -11.83 4.12 2.30
C ARG A 52 -12.45 5.27 3.11
N GLU A 53 -11.76 6.39 3.25
CA GLU A 53 -12.28 7.57 3.94
C GLU A 53 -13.48 8.18 3.21
N ASP A 54 -13.38 8.33 1.89
CA ASP A 54 -14.46 8.85 1.05
C ASP A 54 -15.68 7.93 1.08
N PHE A 55 -15.47 6.61 0.92
CA PHE A 55 -16.54 5.62 1.01
C PHE A 55 -17.25 5.67 2.38
N ASN A 56 -16.49 5.75 3.48
CA ASN A 56 -17.07 5.84 4.81
C ASN A 56 -17.89 7.13 4.99
N ARG A 57 -17.44 8.24 4.40
CA ARG A 57 -18.16 9.51 4.42
C ARG A 57 -19.48 9.40 3.65
N GLU A 58 -19.46 8.85 2.45
CA GLU A 58 -20.66 8.65 1.63
C GLU A 58 -21.67 7.72 2.31
N ILE A 59 -21.22 6.60 2.86
CA ILE A 59 -22.10 5.67 3.60
C ILE A 59 -22.72 6.34 4.83
N LYS A 60 -21.96 7.20 5.53
CA LYS A 60 -22.51 7.96 6.65
C LYS A 60 -23.59 8.93 6.20
N GLN A 61 -23.34 9.69 5.14
CA GLN A 61 -24.32 10.62 4.57
C GLN A 61 -25.59 9.88 4.12
N LEU A 62 -25.44 8.79 3.37
CA LEU A 62 -26.57 7.98 2.91
C LEU A 62 -27.42 7.46 4.08
N ARG A 63 -26.80 7.01 5.18
CA ARG A 63 -27.52 6.59 6.38
C ARG A 63 -28.28 7.73 7.04
N GLU A 64 -27.68 8.92 7.10
CA GLU A 64 -28.33 10.10 7.66
C GLU A 64 -29.54 10.52 6.83
N ASP A 65 -29.40 10.57 5.51
CA ASP A 65 -30.48 10.95 4.59
C ASP A 65 -31.62 9.92 4.64
N PHE A 66 -31.30 8.63 4.57
CA PHE A 66 -32.29 7.56 4.72
C PHE A 66 -33.07 7.65 6.04
N ASN A 67 -32.38 7.92 7.16
CA ASN A 67 -33.05 8.08 8.46
C ASN A 67 -33.97 9.30 8.49
N ARG A 68 -33.58 10.40 7.83
CA ARG A 68 -34.43 11.60 7.73
C ARG A 68 -35.69 11.31 6.91
N GLU A 69 -35.56 10.65 5.76
CA GLU A 69 -36.69 10.27 4.91
C GLU A 69 -37.66 9.36 5.64
N ILE A 70 -37.16 8.32 6.33
CA ILE A 70 -38.01 7.42 7.12
C ILE A 70 -38.74 8.17 8.23
N LYS A 71 -38.09 9.16 8.87
CA LYS A 71 -38.73 9.97 9.90
C LYS A 71 -39.84 10.83 9.29
N GLN A 72 -39.61 11.48 8.16
CA GLN A 72 -40.61 12.27 7.45
C GLN A 72 -41.81 11.41 7.04
N LEU A 73 -41.57 10.24 6.43
CA LEU A 73 -42.64 9.31 6.05
C LEU A 73 -43.49 8.88 7.25
N ARG A 74 -42.87 8.64 8.42
CA ARG A 74 -43.62 8.32 9.65
C ARG A 74 -44.45 9.51 10.14
N GLU A 75 -43.91 10.72 10.05
CA GLU A 75 -44.63 11.93 10.45
C GLU A 75 -45.84 12.19 9.55
N ASP A 76 -45.68 12.04 8.22
CA ASP A 76 -46.75 12.21 7.25
C ASP A 76 -47.84 11.16 7.42
N PHE A 77 -47.47 9.88 7.54
CA PHE A 77 -48.42 8.78 7.81
C PHE A 77 -49.24 9.01 9.09
N ASN A 78 -48.59 9.49 10.16
CA ASN A 78 -49.28 9.79 11.42
C ASN A 78 -50.22 11.00 11.33
N ARG A 79 -50.01 11.91 10.37
CA ARG A 79 -50.93 13.03 10.10
C ARG A 79 -52.15 12.56 9.32
N GLU A 80 -51.98 11.67 8.35
CA GLU A 80 -53.08 11.18 7.51
C GLU A 80 -54.08 10.27 8.25
N ILE A 81 -53.63 9.60 9.32
CA ILE A 81 -54.49 8.68 10.10
C ILE A 81 -55.23 9.37 11.25
N LYS A 82 -54.86 10.60 11.60
CA LYS A 82 -55.55 11.41 12.61
C LYS A 82 -56.71 12.20 12.01
#